data_AF-A0A1G7VBW8-F1
#
_entry.id   AF-A0A1G7VBW8-F1
#
_cell.length_a   1.000
_cell.length_b   1.000
_cell.length_c   1.000
_cell.angle_alpha   90.00
_cell.angle_beta   90.00
_cell.angle_gamma   90.00
#
_symmetry.space_group_name_H-M   'P 1'
#
loop_
_entity.id
_entity.type
_entity.pdbx_description
1 polymer ?
#
loop_
_entity_poly.entity_id
_entity_poly.type
_entity_poly.pdbx_seq_one_letter_code
_entity_poly.pdbx_strand_id
1 'polypeptide(L)'
;MKQVVLRIDDAAFERFMGMVSLCPQVEVLNVCQTGDKKQTIDAYVATAIREMRQRLAFRYSCDYAYLMVAMNESVVKGLPFFYTPKDFIEYMREAEFDHLPGRSTVYNTIAKVRGRYPDWTFTDAPKASEALRRKNIIKQFLSAFMRAQTEKLDGLLDDF
;
A
#
# COMPACT_ATOMS: atom_id res chain seq x y z
N MET A 1 -22.00 21.49 -8.25
CA MET A 1 -20.70 21.70 -7.59
C MET A 1 -19.64 20.89 -8.34
N LYS A 2 -18.43 21.40 -8.53
CA LYS A 2 -17.35 20.68 -9.22
C LYS A 2 -16.13 20.66 -8.31
N GLN A 3 -15.52 19.49 -8.14
CA GLN A 3 -14.35 19.31 -7.29
C GLN A 3 -13.11 19.07 -8.15
N VAL A 4 -11.98 19.64 -7.73
CA VAL A 4 -10.68 19.46 -8.37
C VAL A 4 -9.65 19.12 -7.29
N VAL A 5 -8.92 18.01 -7.47
CA VAL A 5 -7.83 17.60 -6.58
C VAL A 5 -6.51 18.06 -7.19
N LEU A 6 -5.75 18.85 -6.43
CA LEU A 6 -4.48 19.43 -6.88
C LEU A 6 -3.33 18.95 -6.01
N ARG A 7 -2.22 18.57 -6.64
CA ARG A 7 -0.97 18.30 -5.95
C ARG A 7 -0.07 19.52 -6.05
N ILE A 8 0.23 20.13 -4.91
CA ILE A 8 1.03 21.35 -4.81
C ILE A 8 2.26 21.03 -3.96
N ASP A 9 3.43 21.42 -4.43
CA ASP A 9 4.65 21.32 -3.63
C ASP A 9 4.67 22.42 -2.56
N ASP A 10 5.31 22.15 -1.41
CA ASP A 10 5.35 23.07 -0.26
C ASP A 10 5.86 24.47 -0.65
N ALA A 11 6.83 24.55 -1.58
CA ALA A 11 7.37 25.82 -2.08
C ALA A 11 6.36 26.67 -2.88
N ALA A 12 5.28 26.06 -3.38
CA ALA A 12 4.22 26.72 -4.12
C ALA A 12 2.93 26.89 -3.30
N PHE A 13 2.83 26.25 -2.14
CA PHE A 13 1.62 26.19 -1.32
C PHE A 13 1.10 27.59 -0.95
N GLU A 14 1.93 28.43 -0.34
CA GLU A 14 1.53 29.79 0.08
C GLU A 14 1.06 30.65 -1.09
N ARG A 15 1.76 30.56 -2.24
CA ARG A 15 1.39 31.33 -3.44
C ARG A 15 0.05 30.85 -3.99
N PHE A 16 -0.18 29.55 -4.00
CA PHE A 16 -1.44 28.97 -4.44
C PHE A 16 -2.59 29.37 -3.51
N MET A 17 -2.40 29.29 -2.19
CA MET A 17 -3.41 29.70 -1.21
C MET A 17 -3.76 31.18 -1.33
N GLY A 18 -2.76 32.03 -1.61
CA GLY A 18 -2.97 33.44 -1.95
C GLY A 18 -3.88 33.62 -3.16
N MET A 19 -3.71 32.83 -4.22
CA MET A 19 -4.61 32.88 -5.39
C MET A 19 -6.03 32.40 -5.04
N VAL A 20 -6.15 31.31 -4.29
CA VAL A 20 -7.47 30.78 -3.89
C VAL A 20 -8.24 31.79 -3.04
N SER A 21 -7.54 32.54 -2.16
CA SER A 21 -8.17 33.57 -1.33
C SER A 21 -8.87 34.69 -2.13
N LEU A 22 -8.48 34.90 -3.40
CA LEU A 22 -9.11 35.88 -4.30
C LEU A 22 -10.39 35.37 -4.97
N CYS A 23 -10.70 34.08 -4.82
CA CYS A 23 -11.85 33.43 -5.44
C CYS A 23 -12.90 33.08 -4.38
N PRO A 24 -13.85 33.98 -4.06
CA PRO A 24 -14.80 33.78 -2.96
C PRO A 24 -15.79 32.62 -3.19
N GLN A 25 -15.89 32.10 -4.43
CA GLN A 25 -16.69 30.92 -4.74
C GLN A 25 -15.90 29.60 -4.62
N VAL A 26 -14.64 29.65 -4.19
CA VAL A 26 -13.78 28.47 -4.03
C VAL A 26 -13.56 28.24 -2.53
N GLU A 27 -13.94 27.06 -2.08
CA GLU A 27 -13.73 26.61 -0.71
C GLU A 27 -12.58 25.60 -0.66
N VAL A 28 -11.67 25.80 0.30
CA VAL A 28 -10.59 24.83 0.55
C VAL A 28 -11.11 23.79 1.51
N LEU A 29 -11.49 22.64 0.96
CA LEU A 29 -12.10 21.56 1.74
C LEU A 29 -11.08 20.84 2.63
N ASN A 30 -9.81 20.73 2.21
CA ASN A 30 -8.79 20.01 2.99
C ASN A 30 -7.36 20.45 2.63
N VAL A 31 -6.47 20.48 3.63
CA VAL A 31 -5.02 20.68 3.49
C VAL A 31 -4.32 19.56 4.28
N CYS A 32 -3.79 18.56 3.58
CA CYS A 32 -3.07 17.45 4.23
C CYS A 32 -1.57 17.72 4.27
N GLN A 33 -0.95 17.59 5.45
CA GLN A 33 0.50 17.69 5.61
C GLN A 33 1.20 16.39 5.16
N THR A 34 2.50 16.47 4.91
CA THR A 34 3.31 15.32 4.45
C THR A 34 3.32 14.15 5.47
N GLY A 35 3.07 14.44 6.76
CA GLY A 35 2.85 13.43 7.80
C GLY A 35 1.53 12.65 7.66
N ASP A 36 0.46 13.33 7.23
CA ASP A 36 -0.85 12.71 6.97
C ASP A 36 -0.79 11.73 5.80
N LYS A 37 0.08 11.99 4.82
CA LYS A 37 0.26 11.08 3.67
C LYS A 37 0.78 9.70 4.10
N LYS A 38 1.73 9.65 5.05
CA LYS A 38 2.27 8.37 5.54
C LYS A 38 1.19 7.60 6.32
N GLN A 39 0.48 8.27 7.24
CA GLN A 39 -0.64 7.66 7.97
C GLN A 39 -1.77 7.22 7.02
N THR A 40 -1.99 7.95 5.93
CA THR A 40 -3.01 7.61 4.93
C THR A 40 -2.59 6.41 4.07
N ILE A 41 -1.33 6.32 3.66
CA ILE A 41 -0.81 5.15 2.92
C ILE A 41 -0.86 3.91 3.81
N ASP A 42 -0.45 4.00 5.07
CA ASP A 42 -0.49 2.87 6.01
C ASP A 42 -1.93 2.39 6.23
N ALA A 43 -2.91 3.32 6.28
CA ALA A 43 -4.32 2.97 6.31
C ALA A 43 -4.77 2.23 5.03
N TYR A 44 -4.33 2.66 3.85
CA TYR A 44 -4.65 1.97 2.59
C TYR A 44 -4.04 0.58 2.52
N VAL A 45 -2.79 0.44 2.97
CA VAL A 45 -2.13 -0.87 3.08
C VAL A 45 -2.91 -1.78 4.01
N ALA A 46 -3.29 -1.30 5.19
CA ALA A 46 -4.07 -2.07 6.15
C ALA A 46 -5.43 -2.49 5.56
N THR A 47 -6.18 -1.57 4.95
CA THR A 47 -7.46 -1.87 4.29
C THR A 47 -7.30 -2.92 3.19
N ALA A 48 -6.28 -2.77 2.33
CA ALA A 48 -6.02 -3.72 1.24
C ALA A 48 -5.71 -5.13 1.75
N ILE A 49 -4.88 -5.24 2.79
CA ILE A 49 -4.53 -6.53 3.39
C ILE A 49 -5.75 -7.16 4.08
N ARG A 50 -6.58 -6.36 4.78
CA ARG A 50 -7.84 -6.86 5.38
C ARG A 50 -8.79 -7.42 4.32
N GLU A 51 -8.98 -6.70 3.21
CA GLU A 51 -9.79 -7.16 2.08
C GLU A 51 -9.25 -8.49 1.52
N MET A 52 -7.93 -8.60 1.35
CA MET A 52 -7.29 -9.83 0.90
C MET A 52 -7.46 -10.99 1.88
N ARG A 53 -7.42 -10.74 3.19
CA ARG A 53 -7.69 -11.78 4.21
C ARG A 53 -9.12 -12.27 4.15
N GLN A 54 -10.09 -11.36 4.01
CA GLN A 54 -11.51 -11.70 3.86
C GLN A 54 -11.77 -12.56 2.62
N ARG A 55 -11.03 -12.31 1.53
CA ARG A 55 -11.09 -13.10 0.29
C ARG A 55 -10.22 -14.36 0.29
N LEU A 56 -9.58 -14.70 1.41
CA LEU A 56 -8.69 -15.86 1.54
C LEU A 56 -7.55 -15.86 0.50
N ALA A 57 -7.06 -14.69 0.10
CA ALA A 57 -5.99 -14.56 -0.89
C ALA A 57 -4.65 -15.11 -0.39
N PHE A 58 -4.42 -15.05 0.93
CA PHE A 58 -3.26 -15.64 1.59
C PHE A 58 -3.58 -17.10 1.94
N ARG A 59 -2.95 -18.03 1.21
CA ARG A 59 -3.12 -19.46 1.45
C ARG A 59 -2.21 -19.94 2.59
N TYR A 60 -1.04 -19.33 2.70
CA TYR A 60 -0.02 -19.69 3.68
C TYR A 60 0.48 -18.44 4.41
N SER A 61 0.94 -18.59 5.66
CA SER A 61 1.52 -17.47 6.40
C SER A 61 2.77 -16.90 5.70
N CYS A 62 3.51 -17.70 4.94
CA CYS A 62 4.65 -17.21 4.16
C CYS A 62 4.25 -16.26 3.02
N ASP A 63 2.98 -16.23 2.60
CA ASP A 63 2.52 -15.40 1.49
C ASP A 63 2.65 -13.89 1.78
N TYR A 64 2.59 -13.49 3.06
CA TYR A 64 2.86 -12.10 3.46
C TYR A 64 4.27 -11.63 3.11
N ALA A 65 5.24 -12.55 3.01
CA ALA A 65 6.61 -12.20 2.65
C ALA A 65 6.71 -11.63 1.23
N TYR A 66 5.82 -12.02 0.31
CA TYR A 66 5.79 -11.45 -1.03
C TYR A 66 5.37 -9.98 -1.01
N LEU A 67 4.51 -9.56 -0.07
CA LEU A 67 4.16 -8.15 0.10
C LEU A 67 5.38 -7.33 0.50
N MET A 68 6.19 -7.82 1.44
CA MET A 68 7.44 -7.17 1.83
C MET A 68 8.37 -6.98 0.62
N VAL A 69 8.53 -7.99 -0.24
CA VAL A 69 9.35 -7.85 -1.45
C VAL A 69 8.77 -6.80 -2.40
N ALA A 70 7.46 -6.84 -2.68
CA ALA A 70 6.82 -5.88 -3.58
C ALA A 70 6.88 -4.44 -3.05
N MET A 71 6.72 -4.25 -1.74
CA MET A 71 6.87 -2.96 -1.06
C MET A 71 8.30 -2.43 -1.20
N ASN A 72 9.30 -3.28 -0.91
CA ASN A 72 10.71 -2.91 -1.04
C ASN A 72 11.15 -2.67 -2.49
N GLU A 73 10.49 -3.31 -3.46
CA GLU A 73 10.69 -3.03 -4.88
C GLU A 73 9.98 -1.74 -5.35
N SER A 74 9.23 -1.06 -4.48
CA SER A 74 8.46 0.14 -4.80
C SER A 74 7.45 -0.07 -5.93
N VAL A 75 6.81 -1.25 -5.98
CA VAL A 75 5.77 -1.58 -6.97
C VAL A 75 4.62 -0.56 -6.93
N VAL A 76 4.38 0.05 -5.77
CA VAL A 76 3.60 1.29 -5.64
C VAL A 76 4.47 2.34 -4.97
N LYS A 77 4.48 3.55 -5.54
CA LYS A 77 5.25 4.67 -5.00
C LYS A 77 4.69 5.09 -3.63
N GLY A 78 5.58 5.23 -2.65
CA GLY A 78 5.23 5.71 -1.31
C GLY A 78 4.88 4.61 -0.31
N LEU A 79 4.87 3.34 -0.71
CA LEU A 79 4.78 2.23 0.24
C LEU A 79 5.99 2.21 1.19
N PRO A 80 5.80 1.70 2.42
CA PRO A 80 6.89 1.56 3.38
C PRO A 80 7.98 0.61 2.85
N PHE A 81 9.22 0.87 3.26
CA PHE A 81 10.38 0.02 2.98
C PHE A 81 10.87 -0.62 4.28
N PHE A 82 11.14 -1.93 4.25
CA PHE A 82 11.55 -2.71 5.41
C PHE A 82 12.93 -3.31 5.20
N TYR A 83 13.91 -2.92 6.04
CA TYR A 83 15.27 -3.45 5.96
C TYR A 83 15.35 -4.89 6.46
N THR A 84 14.52 -5.23 7.45
CA THR A 84 14.51 -6.58 8.03
C THR A 84 13.12 -7.19 8.05
N PRO A 85 13.03 -8.54 8.04
CA PRO A 85 11.76 -9.21 8.29
C PRO A 85 11.11 -8.86 9.63
N LYS A 86 11.91 -8.44 10.62
CA LYS A 86 11.40 -8.05 11.94
C LYS A 86 10.58 -6.75 11.80
N ASP A 87 11.12 -5.74 11.12
CA ASP A 87 10.46 -4.45 10.92
C ASP A 87 9.13 -4.63 10.16
N PHE A 88 9.12 -5.51 9.15
CA PHE A 88 7.90 -5.86 8.43
C PHE A 88 6.85 -6.53 9.32
N ILE A 89 7.25 -7.47 10.18
CA ILE A 89 6.32 -8.14 11.09
C ILE A 89 5.79 -7.15 12.15
N GLU A 90 6.64 -6.27 12.68
CA GLU A 90 6.21 -5.24 13.64
C GLU A 90 5.21 -4.28 13.02
N TYR A 91 5.46 -3.79 11.80
CA TYR A 91 4.51 -2.99 11.03
C TYR A 91 3.16 -3.69 10.85
N MET A 92 3.17 -4.97 10.49
CA MET A 92 1.94 -5.75 10.33
C MET A 92 1.19 -5.94 11.66
N ARG A 93 1.90 -6.02 12.79
CA ARG A 93 1.28 -6.09 14.12
C ARG A 93 0.66 -4.76 14.54
N GLU A 94 1.31 -3.65 14.26
CA GLU A 94 0.77 -2.30 14.50
C GLU A 94 -0.53 -2.07 13.72
N ALA A 95 -0.68 -2.70 12.55
CA ALA A 95 -1.92 -2.72 11.77
C ALA A 95 -2.96 -3.77 12.22
N GLU A 96 -2.75 -4.40 13.39
CA GLU A 96 -3.63 -5.39 14.02
C GLU A 96 -3.79 -6.69 13.21
N PHE A 97 -2.76 -7.13 12.49
CA PHE A 97 -2.78 -8.42 11.81
C PHE A 97 -2.26 -9.57 12.69
N ASP A 98 -3.15 -10.51 12.99
CA ASP A 98 -2.78 -11.76 13.69
C ASP A 98 -2.28 -12.87 12.75
N HIS A 99 -1.72 -13.95 13.32
CA HIS A 99 -1.26 -15.15 12.61
C HIS A 99 -0.18 -14.88 11.53
N LEU A 100 0.69 -13.92 11.80
CA LEU A 100 1.80 -13.55 10.92
C LEU A 100 2.89 -14.64 10.87
N PRO A 101 3.64 -14.75 9.76
CA PRO A 101 4.79 -15.64 9.68
C PRO A 101 5.87 -15.25 10.69
N GLY A 102 6.61 -16.23 11.20
CA GLY A 102 7.83 -15.97 11.96
C GLY A 102 8.94 -15.34 11.11
N ARG A 103 9.90 -14.69 11.76
CA ARG A 103 11.05 -14.01 11.11
C ARG A 103 11.77 -14.91 10.10
N SER A 104 12.06 -16.15 10.48
CA SER A 104 12.77 -17.11 9.64
C SER A 104 11.94 -17.52 8.41
N THR A 105 10.61 -17.61 8.55
CA THR A 105 9.70 -17.92 7.44
C THR A 105 9.72 -16.81 6.41
N VAL A 106 9.66 -15.54 6.83
CA VAL A 106 9.76 -14.39 5.94
C VAL A 106 11.13 -14.38 5.26
N TYR A 107 12.21 -14.46 6.04
CA TYR A 107 13.58 -14.47 5.52
C TYR A 107 13.81 -15.55 4.45
N ASN A 108 13.42 -16.79 4.74
CA ASN A 108 13.57 -17.91 3.82
C ASN A 108 12.69 -17.77 2.57
N THR A 109 11.56 -17.08 2.68
CA THR A 109 10.65 -16.88 1.54
C THR A 109 11.17 -15.78 0.62
N ILE A 110 11.58 -14.63 1.16
CA ILE A 110 12.16 -13.54 0.35
C ILE A 110 13.47 -13.98 -0.32
N ALA A 111 14.28 -14.81 0.35
CA ALA A 111 15.53 -15.34 -0.19
C ALA A 111 15.33 -16.25 -1.42
N LYS A 112 14.09 -16.69 -1.71
CA LYS A 112 13.75 -17.48 -2.90
C LYS A 112 13.32 -16.65 -4.10
N VAL A 113 12.96 -15.38 -3.90
CA VAL A 113 12.47 -14.51 -4.98
C VAL A 113 13.65 -13.92 -5.76
N ARG A 114 13.55 -13.90 -7.09
CA ARG A 114 14.56 -13.35 -8.01
C ARG A 114 13.91 -12.49 -9.08
N GLY A 115 14.66 -11.51 -9.60
CA GLY A 115 14.16 -10.56 -10.60
C GLY A 115 13.38 -9.40 -9.97
N ARG A 116 12.53 -8.74 -10.77
CA ARG A 116 11.62 -7.67 -10.36
C ARG A 116 10.19 -8.07 -10.67
N TYR A 117 9.23 -7.61 -9.89
CA TYR A 117 7.81 -7.80 -10.22
C TYR A 117 7.47 -7.03 -11.50
N PRO A 118 6.69 -7.61 -12.46
CA PRO A 118 5.95 -8.88 -12.41
C PRO A 118 6.73 -10.13 -12.87
N ASP A 119 7.99 -9.96 -13.26
CA ASP A 119 8.84 -11.01 -13.86
C ASP A 119 9.55 -11.90 -12.83
N TRP A 120 9.05 -11.94 -11.59
CA TRP A 120 9.64 -12.77 -10.53
C TRP A 120 9.84 -14.22 -10.96
N THR A 121 10.98 -14.76 -10.56
CA THR A 121 11.28 -16.20 -10.61
C THR A 121 11.59 -16.68 -9.20
N PHE A 122 11.51 -18.00 -8.99
CA PHE A 122 11.66 -18.59 -7.66
C PHE A 122 12.70 -19.71 -7.66
N THR A 123 13.66 -19.65 -6.73
CA THR A 123 14.76 -20.62 -6.66
C THR A 123 14.34 -21.99 -6.16
N ASP A 124 13.18 -22.10 -5.51
CA ASP A 124 12.61 -23.38 -5.09
C ASP A 124 11.87 -24.12 -6.22
N ALA A 125 11.95 -23.61 -7.46
CA ALA A 125 11.37 -24.19 -8.67
C ALA A 125 9.93 -24.72 -8.48
N PRO A 126 8.99 -23.87 -8.02
CA PRO A 126 7.62 -24.29 -7.82
C PRO A 126 6.96 -24.65 -9.15
N LYS A 127 5.90 -25.46 -9.10
CA LYS A 127 5.02 -25.69 -10.27
C LYS A 127 4.53 -24.35 -10.83
N ALA A 128 4.32 -24.29 -12.14
CA ALA A 128 3.89 -23.06 -12.83
C ALA A 128 2.64 -22.41 -12.21
N SER A 129 1.67 -23.21 -11.77
CA SER A 129 0.47 -22.74 -11.08
C SER A 129 0.76 -22.07 -9.74
N GLU A 130 1.72 -22.59 -8.98
CA GLU A 130 2.14 -22.02 -7.70
C GLU A 130 2.99 -20.75 -7.91
N ALA A 131 3.86 -20.72 -8.92
CA ALA A 131 4.56 -19.51 -9.31
C ALA A 131 3.58 -18.38 -9.67
N LEU A 132 2.56 -18.70 -10.47
CA LEU A 132 1.51 -17.76 -10.85
C LEU A 132 0.70 -17.30 -9.64
N ARG A 133 0.33 -18.20 -8.73
CA ARG A 133 -0.37 -17.87 -7.48
C ARG A 133 0.42 -16.85 -6.65
N ARG A 134 1.72 -17.10 -6.45
CA ARG A 134 2.61 -16.20 -5.69
C ARG A 134 2.66 -14.79 -6.29
N LYS A 135 2.75 -14.67 -7.63
CA LYS A 135 2.67 -13.38 -8.33
C LYS A 135 1.29 -12.72 -8.22
N ASN A 136 0.23 -13.52 -8.25
CA ASN A 136 -1.14 -13.04 -8.15
C ASN A 136 -1.49 -12.47 -6.78
N ILE A 137 -0.74 -12.79 -5.72
CA ILE A 137 -0.86 -12.12 -4.42
C ILE A 137 -0.62 -10.62 -4.60
N ILE A 138 0.43 -10.24 -5.32
CA ILE A 138 0.77 -8.84 -5.56
C ILE A 138 -0.28 -8.18 -6.44
N LYS A 139 -0.72 -8.86 -7.51
CA LYS A 139 -1.79 -8.32 -8.37
C LYS A 139 -3.07 -8.04 -7.58
N GLN A 140 -3.45 -8.93 -6.67
CA GLN A 140 -4.61 -8.75 -5.79
C GLN A 140 -4.39 -7.61 -4.79
N PHE A 141 -3.20 -7.53 -4.20
CA PHE A 141 -2.82 -6.43 -3.31
C PHE A 141 -2.92 -5.08 -4.01
N LEU A 142 -2.34 -4.93 -5.21
CA LEU A 142 -2.42 -3.69 -5.97
C LEU A 142 -3.87 -3.30 -6.28
N SER A 143 -4.68 -4.28 -6.69
CA SER A 143 -6.10 -4.05 -6.94
C SER A 143 -6.86 -3.60 -5.69
N ALA A 144 -6.58 -4.20 -4.54
CA ALA A 144 -7.16 -3.84 -3.24
C ALA A 144 -6.69 -2.48 -2.73
N PHE A 145 -5.40 -2.19 -2.87
CA PHE A 145 -4.81 -0.91 -2.50
C PHE A 145 -5.40 0.23 -3.32
N MET A 146 -5.55 0.06 -4.64
CA MET A 146 -6.17 1.07 -5.49
C MET A 146 -7.65 1.32 -5.11
N ARG A 147 -8.41 0.28 -4.74
CA ARG A 147 -9.78 0.46 -4.22
C ARG A 147 -9.78 1.21 -2.89
N ALA A 148 -8.94 0.82 -1.94
CA ALA A 148 -8.83 1.50 -0.65
C ALA A 148 -8.46 2.99 -0.80
N GLN A 149 -7.63 3.31 -1.80
CA GLN A 149 -7.28 4.68 -2.13
C GLN A 149 -8.48 5.47 -2.69
N THR A 150 -9.29 4.86 -3.57
CA THR A 150 -10.48 5.51 -4.15
C THR A 150 -11.64 5.61 -3.15
N GLU A 151 -11.94 4.56 -2.40
CA GLU A 151 -13.07 4.53 -1.45
C GLU A 151 -12.93 5.56 -0.33
N LYS A 152 -11.70 5.84 0.14
CA LYS A 152 -11.49 6.91 1.13
C LYS A 152 -11.55 8.30 0.51
N LEU A 153 -11.31 8.42 -0.80
CA LEU A 153 -11.52 9.68 -1.53
C LEU A 153 -13.02 9.96 -1.65
N ASP A 154 -13.84 8.93 -1.87
CA ASP A 154 -15.29 9.02 -1.99
C ASP A 154 -16.00 9.15 -0.62
N GLY A 155 -15.57 8.44 0.42
CA GLY A 155 -16.13 8.56 1.77
C GLY A 155 -15.86 9.92 2.43
N LEU A 156 -14.79 10.61 2.04
CA LEU A 156 -14.56 12.01 2.40
C LEU A 156 -15.54 12.98 1.72
N LEU A 157 -16.32 12.53 0.72
CA LEU A 157 -17.33 13.34 0.04
C LEU A 157 -18.75 13.09 0.56
N ASP A 158 -18.99 11.97 1.23
CA ASP A 158 -20.30 11.64 1.80
C ASP A 158 -20.51 12.22 3.22
N ASP A 159 -19.44 12.67 3.89
CA ASP A 159 -19.48 13.27 5.24
C ASP A 159 -19.61 14.81 5.25
N PHE A 160 -19.92 15.46 4.12
CA PHE A 160 -20.12 16.92 4.01
C PHE A 160 -21.43 17.32 3.32
#